data_AF-A0A7K2P3T3-F1
#
_entry.id   AF-A0A7K2P3T3-F1
#
_cell.length_a   1.000
_cell.length_b   1.000
_cell.length_c   1.000
_cell.angle_alpha   90.00
_cell.angle_beta   90.00
_cell.angle_gamma   90.00
#
_symmetry.space_group_name_H-M   'P 1'
#
loop_
_entity.id
_entity.type
_entity.pdbx_description
1 polymer ?
#
loop_
_entity_poly.entity_id
_entity_poly.type
_entity_poly.pdbx_seq_one_letter_code
_entity_poly.pdbx_strand_id
1 'polypeptide(L)'
;AGFAFYVANFGSYNKTYGTLAGVIIFLVWLWVTNLAILLGLEFDAELARQRVIDGGHPPEEEPYVEPRDTRAWNEADRRRAASGE
;
A
#
# COMPACT_ATOMS: atom_id res chain seq x y z
N ALA A 1 38.60 -8.47 17.78
CA ALA A 1 38.35 -7.02 17.92
C ALA A 1 38.35 -6.32 16.55
N GLY A 2 37.46 -6.71 15.62
CA GLY A 2 37.39 -6.14 14.25
C GLY A 2 36.17 -5.23 14.02
N PHE A 3 35.04 -5.53 14.66
CA PHE A 3 33.80 -4.75 14.54
C PHE A 3 33.93 -3.33 15.12
N ALA A 4 34.65 -3.17 16.23
CA ALA A 4 34.90 -1.86 16.84
C ALA A 4 35.78 -0.95 15.96
N PHE A 5 36.73 -1.50 15.20
CA PHE A 5 37.55 -0.74 14.27
C PHE A 5 36.75 -0.34 13.02
N TYR A 6 35.89 -1.22 12.49
CA TYR A 6 34.98 -0.89 11.38
C TYR A 6 34.04 0.27 11.74
N VAL A 7 33.44 0.24 12.94
CA VAL A 7 32.57 1.32 13.44
C VAL A 7 33.35 2.61 13.69
N ALA A 8 34.58 2.54 14.18
CA ALA A 8 35.43 3.71 14.41
C ALA A 8 35.84 4.43 13.11
N ASN A 9 36.06 3.68 12.02
CA ASN A 9 36.40 4.27 10.71
C ASN A 9 35.16 4.83 9.98
N PHE A 10 33.96 4.28 10.22
CA PHE A 10 32.69 4.81 9.69
C PHE A 10 32.29 6.16 10.29
N GLY A 11 32.78 6.48 11.49
CA GLY A 11 32.47 7.73 12.20
C GLY A 11 33.13 8.99 11.62
N SER A 12 34.21 8.86 10.84
CA SER A 12 35.01 10.02 10.38
C SER A 12 34.54 10.64 9.05
N TYR A 13 33.89 9.87 8.16
CA TYR A 13 33.24 10.38 6.93
C TYR A 13 31.82 10.94 7.18
N ASN A 14 31.39 10.87 8.43
CA ASN A 14 29.99 10.84 8.85
C ASN A 14 29.32 12.22 9.00
N LYS A 15 30.06 13.34 8.91
CA LYS A 15 29.48 14.65 9.24
C LYS A 15 28.64 15.27 8.12
N THR A 16 29.00 15.04 6.85
CA THR A 16 28.24 15.54 5.68
C THR A 16 27.44 14.43 5.01
N TYR A 17 27.96 13.20 5.02
CA TYR A 17 27.28 12.04 4.45
C TYR A 17 26.32 11.35 5.43
N GLY A 18 26.41 11.61 6.74
CA GLY A 18 25.49 11.02 7.72
C GLY A 18 24.07 11.59 7.65
N THR A 19 23.94 12.91 7.48
CA THR A 19 22.63 13.54 7.25
C THR A 19 22.05 13.16 5.89
N LEU A 20 22.88 13.11 4.84
CA LEU A 20 22.48 12.67 3.50
C LEU A 20 22.04 11.20 3.48
N ALA A 21 22.79 10.32 4.14
CA ALA A 21 22.44 8.90 4.29
C ALA A 21 21.13 8.71 5.07
N GLY A 22 20.90 9.52 6.11
CA GLY A 22 19.64 9.54 6.84
C GLY A 22 18.44 9.88 5.95
N VAL A 23 18.57 10.90 5.09
CA VAL A 23 17.53 11.27 4.12
C VAL A 23 17.31 10.16 3.09
N ILE A 24 18.37 9.57 2.55
CA ILE A 24 18.27 8.47 1.57
C ILE A 24 17.56 7.27 2.18
N ILE A 25 17.95 6.84 3.38
CA ILE A 25 17.30 5.72 4.09
C ILE A 25 15.83 6.05 4.34
N PHE A 26 15.53 7.28 4.77
CA PHE A 26 14.15 7.73 4.98
C PHE A 26 13.31 7.70 3.69
N LEU A 27 13.86 8.16 2.57
CA LEU A 27 13.17 8.12 1.28
C LEU A 27 12.95 6.70 0.78
N VAL A 28 13.95 5.81 0.91
CA VAL A 28 13.82 4.39 0.59
C VAL A 28 12.77 3.74 1.48
N TRP A 29 12.73 4.09 2.78
CA TRP A 29 11.70 3.59 3.70
C TRP A 29 10.29 4.02 3.30
N LEU A 30 10.10 5.29 2.92
CA LEU A 30 8.81 5.79 2.41
C LEU A 30 8.43 5.07 1.11
N TRP A 31 9.39 4.84 0.22
CA TRP A 31 9.17 4.12 -1.02
C TRP A 31 8.75 2.66 -0.78
N VAL A 32 9.44 1.94 0.12
CA VAL A 32 9.06 0.57 0.50
C VAL A 32 7.69 0.54 1.16
N THR A 33 7.38 1.49 2.05
CA THR A 33 6.07 1.55 2.71
C THR A 33 4.96 1.84 1.69
N ASN A 34 5.21 2.72 0.71
CA ASN A 34 4.27 2.98 -0.37
C ASN A 34 4.00 1.72 -1.22
N LEU A 35 5.05 0.98 -1.59
CA LEU A 35 4.93 -0.32 -2.26
C LEU A 35 4.15 -1.33 -1.43
N ALA A 36 4.42 -1.41 -0.11
CA ALA A 36 3.73 -2.31 0.79
C ALA A 36 2.22 -2.00 0.89
N ILE A 37 1.82 -0.72 0.86
CA ILE A 37 0.41 -0.32 0.86
C ILE A 37 -0.28 -0.77 -0.44
N LEU A 38 0.32 -0.51 -1.60
CA LEU A 38 -0.24 -0.91 -2.89
C LEU A 38 -0.36 -2.44 -2.99
N LEU A 39 0.69 -3.15 -2.59
CA LEU A 39 0.70 -4.61 -2.58
C LEU A 39 -0.32 -5.17 -1.59
N GLY A 40 -0.50 -4.52 -0.43
CA GLY A 40 -1.52 -4.90 0.54
C GLY A 40 -2.95 -4.75 -0.01
N LEU A 41 -3.22 -3.67 -0.75
CA LEU A 41 -4.53 -3.46 -1.40
C LEU A 41 -4.82 -4.51 -2.46
N GLU A 42 -3.84 -4.80 -3.33
CA GLU A 42 -3.98 -5.82 -4.37
C GLU A 42 -4.18 -7.22 -3.76
N PHE A 43 -3.41 -7.54 -2.72
CA PHE A 43 -3.52 -8.82 -2.04
C PHE A 43 -4.88 -9.00 -1.34
N ASP A 44 -5.41 -7.95 -0.73
CA ASP A 44 -6.74 -7.98 -0.11
C ASP A 44 -7.85 -8.16 -1.17
N ALA A 45 -7.72 -7.49 -2.31
CA ALA A 45 -8.65 -7.63 -3.44
C ALA A 45 -8.62 -9.06 -4.02
N GLU A 46 -7.44 -9.63 -4.23
CA GLU A 46 -7.28 -11.00 -4.73
C GLU A 46 -7.76 -12.04 -3.70
N LEU A 47 -7.51 -11.84 -2.41
CA LEU A 47 -8.05 -12.70 -1.35
C LEU A 47 -9.58 -12.67 -1.32
N ALA A 48 -10.20 -11.50 -1.51
CA ALA A 48 -11.65 -11.40 -1.61
C ALA A 48 -12.18 -12.17 -2.83
N ARG A 49 -11.51 -12.06 -3.98
CA ARG A 49 -11.81 -12.82 -5.19
C ARG A 49 -11.70 -14.33 -4.97
N GLN A 50 -10.62 -14.81 -4.37
CA GLN A 50 -10.43 -16.23 -4.05
C GLN A 50 -11.55 -16.78 -3.16
N ARG A 51 -11.98 -16.04 -2.13
CA ARG A 51 -13.09 -16.45 -1.26
C ARG A 51 -14.41 -16.61 -2.03
N VAL A 52 -14.66 -15.75 -3.02
CA VAL A 52 -15.86 -15.83 -3.86
C VAL A 52 -15.81 -17.04 -4.80
N ILE A 53 -14.65 -17.33 -5.38
CA ILE A 53 -14.42 -18.52 -6.21
C ILE A 53 -14.60 -19.80 -5.38
N ASP A 54 -14.01 -19.87 -4.19
CA ASP A 54 -14.17 -21.01 -3.26
C ASP A 54 -15.64 -21.20 -2.83
N GLY A 55 -16.42 -20.10 -2.82
CA GLY A 55 -17.87 -20.11 -2.59
C GLY A 55 -18.71 -20.67 -3.75
N GLY A 56 -18.08 -21.04 -4.87
CA GLY A 56 -18.72 -21.67 -6.02
C GLY A 56 -19.07 -20.72 -7.18
N HIS A 57 -18.60 -19.47 -7.15
CA HIS A 57 -18.77 -18.54 -8.28
C HIS A 57 -17.72 -18.79 -9.39
N PRO A 58 -18.11 -18.68 -10.67
CA PRO A 58 -17.19 -18.86 -11.78
C PRO A 58 -16.11 -17.76 -11.78
N PRO A 59 -14.81 -18.12 -11.97
CA PRO A 59 -13.68 -17.20 -11.91
C PRO A 59 -13.60 -16.18 -13.07
N GLU A 60 -14.48 -16.36 -14.07
CA GLU A 60 -14.53 -15.62 -15.33
C GLU A 60 -15.59 -14.49 -15.32
N GLU A 61 -16.52 -14.48 -14.35
CA GLU A 61 -17.58 -13.46 -14.26
C GLU A 61 -17.13 -12.28 -13.40
N GLU A 62 -16.91 -11.14 -14.05
CA GLU A 62 -16.78 -9.84 -13.40
C GLU A 62 -18.16 -9.18 -13.28
N PRO A 63 -18.55 -8.66 -12.09
CA PRO A 63 -17.69 -8.27 -10.96
C PRO A 63 -17.60 -9.30 -9.81
N TYR A 64 -16.38 -9.55 -9.29
CA TYR A 64 -16.14 -10.47 -8.17
C TYR A 64 -16.57 -9.92 -6.79
N VAL A 65 -16.70 -8.60 -6.66
CA VAL A 65 -17.11 -7.93 -5.42
C VAL A 65 -18.47 -7.32 -5.66
N GLU A 66 -19.42 -7.57 -4.74
CA GLU A 66 -20.72 -6.90 -4.80
C GLU A 66 -20.52 -5.38 -4.76
N PRO A 67 -21.08 -4.62 -5.73
CA PRO A 67 -21.07 -3.17 -5.67
C PRO A 67 -21.59 -2.69 -4.32
N ARG A 68 -20.87 -1.76 -3.70
CA ARG A 68 -21.20 -1.21 -2.39
C ARG A 68 -22.70 -0.88 -2.30
N ASP A 69 -23.37 -1.42 -1.27
CA ASP A 69 -24.81 -1.18 -1.06
C ASP A 69 -25.11 0.32 -0.93
N THR A 70 -25.99 0.81 -1.80
CA THR A 70 -26.42 2.21 -1.88
C THR A 70 -27.78 2.47 -1.24
N ARG A 71 -28.42 1.45 -0.65
CA ARG A 71 -29.76 1.59 -0.02
C ARG A 71 -29.81 2.63 1.08
N ALA A 72 -28.71 2.78 1.84
CA ALA A 72 -28.58 3.78 2.90
C ALA A 72 -28.33 5.21 2.38
N TRP A 73 -28.17 5.41 1.07
CA TRP A 73 -27.86 6.72 0.52
C TRP A 73 -29.06 7.65 0.65
N ASN A 74 -28.80 8.84 1.19
CA ASN A 74 -29.77 9.92 1.22
C ASN A 74 -29.95 10.53 -0.19
N GLU A 75 -30.99 11.34 -0.34
CA GLU A 75 -31.33 11.97 -1.62
C GLU A 75 -30.28 12.99 -2.12
N ALA A 76 -29.48 13.55 -1.21
CA ALA A 76 -28.37 14.42 -1.59
C ALA A 76 -27.21 13.62 -2.20
N ASP A 77 -26.88 12.45 -1.65
CA ASP A 77 -25.83 11.56 -2.14
C ASP A 77 -26.19 10.98 -3.50
N ARG A 78 -27.47 10.59 -3.70
CA ARG A 78 -27.98 10.15 -5.01
C ARG A 78 -27.89 11.25 -6.06
N ARG A 79 -28.24 12.49 -5.70
CA ARG A 79 -28.14 13.64 -6.62
C ARG A 79 -26.70 13.96 -7.00
N ARG A 80 -25.74 13.83 -6.07
CA ARG A 80 -24.31 14.00 -6.37
C ARG A 80 -23.78 12.93 -7.31
N ALA A 81 -24.20 11.68 -7.16
CA ALA A 81 -23.81 10.60 -8.06
C ALA A 81 -24.37 10.80 -9.48
N ALA A 82 -25.61 11.28 -9.60
CA ALA A 82 -26.26 11.53 -10.90
C ALA A 82 -25.79 12.82 -11.60
N SER A 83 -25.19 13.77 -10.88
CA SER A 83 -24.69 15.04 -11.45
C SER A 83 -23.22 14.99 -11.88
N GLY A 84 -22.57 13.83 -11.79
CA GLY A 84 -21.13 13.65 -12.04
C GLY A 84 -20.77 13.13 -13.44
N GLU A 85 -21.73 13.10 -14.38
CA GLU A 85 -21.51 12.81 -15.81
C GLU A 85 -21.20 14.07 -16.62
#